data_AF-A0A8T9BQZ2-F1
#
_entry.id   AF-A0A8T9BQZ2-F1
#
_cell.length_a   1.000
_cell.length_b   1.000
_cell.length_c   1.000
_cell.angle_alpha   90.00
_cell.angle_beta   90.00
_cell.angle_gamma   90.00
#
_symmetry.space_group_name_H-M   'P 1'
#
loop_
_entity.id
_entity.type
_entity.pdbx_description
1 polymer ?
#
loop_
_entity_poly.entity_id
_entity_poly.type
_entity_poly.pdbx_seq_one_letter_code
_entity_poly.pdbx_strand_id
1 'polypeptide(L)'
;MRIGKLNSQKVTEEEALNPQTYNSYFHPPSTTLSLTTPTEAPYTFTRWLPLIARSQHIPSSLIPTTTLSRSQALTLLEASKVSLITRELSRTSREDLDEFVKPAFSTLDFLGESGGLFLRLDACSAKDGVQTGRGTALYSVDEIILRVTTSERAMSAVRKVVEGDDAEGVRLIFLPRNPRMESKREYRVFCPPPMGGIAAVSQYKWHQASMFKDLPDEELSEVLETVMRG
;
A
#
# COMPACT_ATOMS: atom_id res chain seq x y z
N MET A 1 -24.52 -13.90 -12.90
CA MET A 1 -23.60 -14.17 -11.77
C MET A 1 -24.42 -14.03 -10.50
N ARG A 2 -24.55 -15.09 -9.68
CA ARG A 2 -25.21 -14.97 -8.36
C ARG A 2 -24.17 -14.47 -7.37
N ILE A 3 -24.37 -13.26 -6.85
CA ILE A 3 -23.51 -12.67 -5.83
C ILE A 3 -23.99 -13.19 -4.47
N GLY A 4 -23.10 -13.84 -3.71
CA GLY A 4 -23.41 -14.40 -2.40
C GLY A 4 -22.72 -13.63 -1.27
N LYS A 5 -23.47 -13.30 -0.21
CA LYS A 5 -22.93 -12.70 1.02
C LYS A 5 -22.33 -13.80 1.90
N LEU A 6 -21.00 -13.80 2.00
CA LEU A 6 -20.22 -14.61 2.94
C LEU A 6 -19.84 -13.76 4.15
N ASN A 7 -20.11 -14.26 5.35
CA ASN A 7 -19.67 -13.67 6.61
C ASN A 7 -18.75 -14.66 7.34
N SER A 8 -18.10 -14.22 8.42
CA SER A 8 -17.16 -15.08 9.16
C SER A 8 -17.79 -16.39 9.64
N GLN A 9 -19.04 -16.35 10.12
CA GLN A 9 -19.77 -17.54 10.59
C GLN A 9 -19.96 -18.58 9.47
N LYS A 10 -20.40 -18.14 8.28
CA LYS A 10 -20.55 -19.03 7.11
C LYS A 10 -19.21 -19.62 6.65
N VAL A 11 -18.12 -18.86 6.73
CA VAL A 11 -16.76 -19.37 6.41
C VAL A 11 -16.35 -20.45 7.40
N THR A 12 -16.61 -20.27 8.71
CA THR A 12 -16.27 -21.26 9.74
C THR A 12 -17.12 -22.54 9.61
N GLU A 13 -18.39 -22.40 9.24
CA GLU A 13 -19.27 -23.54 8.95
C GLU A 13 -18.79 -24.33 7.71
N GLU A 14 -18.38 -23.63 6.64
CA GLU A 14 -17.85 -24.26 5.42
C GLU A 14 -16.49 -24.94 5.64
N GLU A 15 -15.61 -24.33 6.45
CA GLU A 15 -14.34 -24.92 6.88
C GLU A 15 -14.55 -26.20 7.70
N ALA A 16 -15.53 -26.19 8.61
CA ALA A 16 -15.89 -27.37 9.39
C ALA A 16 -16.48 -28.51 8.54
N LEU A 17 -17.20 -28.16 7.47
CA LEU A 17 -17.83 -29.12 6.56
C LEU A 17 -16.84 -29.73 5.56
N ASN A 18 -15.86 -28.95 5.08
CA ASN A 18 -14.91 -29.39 4.05
C ASN A 18 -13.44 -29.02 4.38
N PRO A 19 -12.87 -29.58 5.46
CA PRO A 19 -11.53 -29.20 5.93
C PRO A 19 -10.41 -29.56 4.94
N GLN A 20 -10.63 -30.53 4.04
CA GLN A 20 -9.62 -30.97 3.06
C GLN A 20 -9.57 -30.12 1.76
N THR A 21 -10.60 -29.32 1.48
CA THR A 21 -10.62 -28.43 0.30
C THR A 21 -10.41 -26.97 0.68
N TYR A 22 -10.32 -26.67 1.98
CA TYR A 22 -9.96 -25.34 2.44
C TYR A 22 -8.50 -25.07 2.04
N ASN A 23 -8.28 -24.01 1.27
CA ASN A 23 -7.00 -23.69 0.64
C ASN A 23 -5.99 -23.11 1.64
N SER A 24 -5.66 -23.88 2.68
CA SER A 24 -4.57 -23.65 3.62
C SER A 24 -3.38 -24.60 3.35
N TYR A 25 -3.41 -25.35 2.26
CA TYR A 25 -2.30 -26.23 1.87
C TYR A 25 -1.06 -25.39 1.56
N PHE A 26 -0.22 -25.22 2.57
CA PHE A 26 1.17 -24.87 2.40
C PHE A 26 1.80 -25.98 1.55
N HIS A 27 2.07 -25.65 0.28
CA HIS A 27 2.77 -26.54 -0.62
C HIS A 27 4.09 -27.00 0.03
N PRO A 28 4.38 -28.31 0.08
CA PRO A 28 5.64 -28.78 0.64
C PRO A 28 6.79 -28.19 -0.18
N PRO A 29 7.93 -27.79 0.44
CA PRO A 29 9.03 -27.13 -0.26
C PRO A 29 9.56 -27.90 -1.48
N SER A 30 9.36 -29.23 -1.51
CA SER A 30 9.69 -30.09 -2.63
C SER A 30 8.93 -29.78 -3.93
N THR A 31 7.76 -29.16 -3.84
CA THR A 31 6.90 -28.80 -4.99
C THR A 31 7.23 -27.46 -5.63
N THR A 32 8.09 -26.64 -4.99
CA THR A 32 8.48 -25.31 -5.49
C THR A 32 9.90 -25.25 -6.04
N LEU A 33 10.69 -26.32 -5.91
CA LEU A 33 12.12 -26.40 -6.28
C LEU A 33 12.43 -26.09 -7.77
N SER A 34 11.44 -26.18 -8.65
CA SER A 34 11.60 -25.93 -10.09
C SER A 34 10.88 -24.69 -10.62
N LEU A 35 10.16 -23.97 -9.76
CA LEU A 35 9.40 -22.79 -10.18
C LEU A 35 10.24 -21.53 -9.97
N THR A 36 10.42 -20.76 -11.04
CA THR A 36 10.99 -19.42 -10.94
C THR A 36 10.13 -18.57 -10.03
N THR A 37 10.75 -17.80 -9.14
CA THR A 37 10.04 -16.83 -8.31
C THR A 37 9.21 -15.90 -9.21
N PRO A 38 7.89 -15.80 -9.01
CA PRO A 38 7.06 -14.92 -9.82
C PRO A 38 7.49 -13.47 -9.64
N THR A 39 7.42 -12.70 -10.72
CA THR A 39 7.73 -11.27 -10.69
C THR A 39 6.59 -10.48 -10.06
N GLU A 40 6.95 -9.48 -9.26
CA GLU A 40 6.01 -8.50 -8.70
C GLU A 40 5.65 -7.38 -9.70
N ALA A 41 6.22 -7.39 -10.91
CA ALA A 41 6.01 -6.37 -11.93
C ALA A 41 4.53 -6.05 -12.25
N PRO A 42 3.59 -7.03 -12.27
CA PRO A 42 2.17 -6.73 -12.45
C PRO A 42 1.52 -5.97 -11.29
N TYR A 43 2.12 -6.03 -10.10
CA TYR A 43 1.59 -5.45 -8.86
C TYR A 43 2.23 -4.11 -8.49
N THR A 44 3.20 -3.62 -9.27
CA THR A 44 3.86 -2.34 -9.00
C THR A 44 2.89 -1.18 -9.10
N PHE A 45 2.92 -0.29 -8.11
CA PHE A 45 2.02 0.86 -8.04
C PHE A 45 2.14 1.77 -9.27
N THR A 46 3.36 2.00 -9.78
CA THR A 46 3.64 2.84 -10.95
C THR A 46 2.89 2.34 -12.19
N ARG A 47 2.78 1.02 -12.38
CA ARG A 47 2.03 0.45 -13.50
C ARG A 47 0.56 0.87 -13.48
N TRP A 48 -0.02 0.98 -12.29
CA TRP A 48 -1.43 1.34 -12.08
C TRP A 48 -1.65 2.84 -11.86
N LEU A 49 -0.59 3.63 -11.65
CA LEU A 49 -0.67 5.05 -11.35
C LEU A 49 -1.51 5.85 -12.37
N PRO A 50 -1.39 5.67 -13.70
CA PRO A 50 -2.21 6.40 -14.65
C PRO A 50 -3.72 6.12 -14.50
N LEU A 51 -4.09 4.87 -14.16
CA LEU A 51 -5.48 4.51 -13.92
C LEU A 51 -6.00 5.15 -12.63
N ILE A 52 -5.20 5.09 -11.55
CA ILE A 52 -5.53 5.66 -10.24
C ILE A 52 -5.68 7.19 -10.31
N ALA A 53 -4.79 7.85 -11.07
CA ALA A 53 -4.86 9.29 -11.28
C ALA A 53 -6.15 9.67 -12.03
N ARG A 54 -6.48 8.96 -13.11
CA ARG A 54 -7.71 9.20 -13.88
C ARG A 54 -8.98 8.96 -13.07
N SER A 55 -9.06 7.87 -12.29
CA SER A 55 -10.26 7.54 -11.50
C SER A 55 -10.53 8.55 -10.38
N GLN A 56 -9.50 9.26 -9.94
CA GLN A 56 -9.61 10.32 -8.93
C GLN A 56 -9.57 11.73 -9.53
N HIS A 57 -9.56 11.85 -10.86
CA HIS A 57 -9.40 13.12 -11.57
C HIS A 57 -8.19 13.95 -11.11
N ILE A 58 -7.08 13.28 -10.78
CA ILE A 58 -5.84 13.91 -10.37
C ILE A 58 -4.99 14.18 -11.62
N PRO A 59 -4.67 15.45 -11.95
CA PRO A 59 -3.69 15.76 -12.98
C PRO A 59 -2.33 15.16 -12.64
N SER A 60 -1.65 14.58 -13.64
CA SER A 60 -0.32 13.97 -13.43
C SER A 60 0.72 14.97 -12.91
N SER A 61 0.56 16.26 -13.23
CA SER A 61 1.40 17.34 -12.71
C SER A 61 1.31 17.53 -11.18
N LEU A 62 0.25 17.05 -10.54
CA LEU A 62 0.06 17.10 -9.09
C LEU A 62 0.56 15.84 -8.37
N ILE A 63 1.17 14.90 -9.09
CA ILE A 63 1.73 13.66 -8.52
C ILE A 63 3.25 13.73 -8.62
N PRO A 64 3.93 14.41 -7.67
CA PRO A 64 5.37 14.44 -7.68
C PRO A 64 5.94 13.04 -7.44
N THR A 65 7.05 12.76 -8.10
CA THR A 65 7.83 11.54 -7.91
C THR A 65 9.28 11.91 -7.63
N THR A 66 9.86 11.27 -6.63
CA THR A 66 11.28 11.40 -6.29
C THR A 66 11.91 10.03 -6.39
N THR A 67 13.08 9.93 -7.01
CA THR A 67 13.86 8.70 -7.04
C THR A 67 15.11 8.88 -6.21
N LEU A 68 15.26 8.08 -5.15
CA LEU A 68 16.46 8.06 -4.35
C LEU A 68 17.49 7.14 -4.99
N SER A 69 18.72 7.64 -5.09
CA SER A 69 19.87 6.82 -5.48
C SER A 69 20.10 5.68 -4.49
N ARG A 70 20.85 4.67 -4.92
CA ARG A 70 21.22 3.52 -4.06
C ARG A 70 21.94 3.96 -2.77
N SER A 71 22.80 4.97 -2.84
CA SER A 71 23.51 5.50 -1.65
C SER A 71 22.54 6.16 -0.67
N GLN A 72 21.60 6.98 -1.16
CA GLN A 72 20.56 7.59 -0.32
C GLN A 72 19.64 6.53 0.31
N ALA A 73 19.30 5.48 -0.44
CA ALA A 73 18.52 4.36 0.06
C ALA A 73 19.27 3.57 1.14
N LEU A 74 20.60 3.39 1.01
CA LEU A 74 21.44 2.79 2.04
C LEU A 74 21.47 3.64 3.32
N THR A 75 21.55 4.96 3.20
CA THR A 75 21.47 5.87 4.37
C THR A 75 20.13 5.73 5.10
N LEU A 76 19.01 5.62 4.35
CA LEU A 76 17.70 5.34 4.95
C LEU A 76 17.67 3.99 5.69
N LEU A 77 18.23 2.94 5.08
CA LEU A 77 18.29 1.61 5.70
C LEU A 77 19.11 1.63 6.98
N GLU A 78 20.24 2.33 7.01
CA GLU A 78 21.07 2.44 8.20
C GLU A 78 20.32 3.13 9.34
N ALA A 79 19.72 4.29 9.05
CA ALA A 79 18.89 5.01 10.01
C ALA A 79 17.71 4.17 10.52
N SER A 80 17.11 3.34 9.65
CA SER A 80 15.96 2.51 9.99
C SER A 80 16.23 1.45 11.06
N LYS A 81 17.47 0.96 11.17
CA LYS A 81 17.82 -0.12 12.11
C LYS A 81 17.44 0.22 13.55
N VAL A 82 17.64 1.48 13.94
CA VAL A 82 17.27 1.98 15.26
C VAL A 82 15.83 2.50 15.25
N SER A 83 15.45 3.30 14.25
CA SER A 83 14.15 3.98 14.26
C SER A 83 12.95 3.04 14.10
N LEU A 84 13.11 1.86 13.48
CA LEU A 84 12.04 0.86 13.46
C LEU A 84 11.63 0.43 14.87
N ILE A 85 12.60 0.36 15.78
CA ILE A 85 12.40 -0.06 17.18
C ILE A 85 11.97 1.14 18.04
N THR A 86 12.73 2.23 18.00
CA THR A 86 12.53 3.39 18.87
C THR A 86 11.38 4.28 18.41
N ARG A 87 10.96 4.14 17.15
CA ARG A 87 9.97 5.01 16.48
C ARG A 87 10.43 6.47 16.41
N GLU A 88 11.73 6.71 16.57
CA GLU A 88 12.35 8.04 16.54
C GLU A 88 13.68 7.99 15.79
N LEU A 89 14.05 9.10 15.17
CA LEU A 89 15.37 9.24 14.55
C LEU A 89 16.40 9.68 15.60
N SER A 90 17.52 8.93 15.66
CA SER A 90 18.70 9.35 16.42
C SER A 90 19.23 10.70 15.89
N ARG A 91 19.95 11.44 16.74
CA ARG A 91 20.53 12.73 16.33
C ARG A 91 21.49 12.55 15.14
N THR A 92 22.41 11.60 15.23
CA THR A 92 23.39 11.31 14.17
C THR A 92 22.70 10.92 12.87
N SER A 93 21.70 10.02 12.93
CA SER A 93 20.95 9.64 11.73
C SER A 93 20.20 10.82 11.12
N ARG A 94 19.70 11.76 11.93
CA ARG A 94 19.03 12.97 11.42
C ARG A 94 20.02 13.86 10.66
N GLU A 95 21.22 14.08 11.21
CA GLU A 95 22.27 14.86 10.56
C GLU A 95 22.64 14.27 9.19
N ASP A 96 22.88 12.95 9.12
CA ASP A 96 23.18 12.26 7.85
C ASP A 96 22.02 12.36 6.84
N LEU A 97 20.79 12.16 7.30
CA LEU A 97 19.61 12.22 6.42
C LEU A 97 19.32 13.63 5.92
N ASP A 98 19.53 14.64 6.76
CA ASP A 98 19.39 16.05 6.39
C ASP A 98 20.39 16.46 5.31
N GLU A 99 21.63 15.96 5.38
CA GLU A 99 22.67 16.26 4.39
C GLU A 99 22.44 15.50 3.08
N PHE A 100 22.22 14.18 3.14
CA PHE A 100 22.30 13.32 1.95
C PHE A 100 20.95 12.98 1.30
N VAL A 101 19.86 12.91 2.08
CA VAL A 101 18.57 12.39 1.61
C VAL A 101 17.53 13.49 1.44
N LYS A 102 17.44 14.42 2.40
CA LYS A 102 16.47 15.52 2.41
C LYS A 102 16.49 16.39 1.15
N PRO A 103 17.65 16.70 0.51
CA PRO A 103 17.67 17.49 -0.72
C PRO A 103 16.87 16.88 -1.88
N ALA A 104 16.71 15.55 -1.91
CA ALA A 104 15.94 14.87 -2.95
C ALA A 104 14.44 15.22 -2.93
N PHE A 105 13.95 15.76 -1.81
CA PHE A 105 12.54 16.15 -1.62
C PHE A 105 12.32 17.67 -1.70
N SER A 106 13.33 18.44 -2.09
CA SER A 106 13.30 19.92 -2.10
C SER A 106 12.23 20.52 -3.02
N THR A 107 11.76 19.76 -4.01
CA THR A 107 10.74 20.20 -4.99
C THR A 107 9.31 19.86 -4.58
N LEU A 108 9.11 19.19 -3.44
CA LEU A 108 7.78 18.80 -2.99
C LEU A 108 7.01 20.01 -2.44
N ASP A 109 5.79 20.20 -2.95
CA ASP A 109 4.83 21.14 -2.42
C ASP A 109 3.85 20.43 -1.48
N PHE A 110 3.92 20.76 -0.19
CA PHE A 110 3.05 20.23 0.86
C PHE A 110 1.84 21.13 1.15
N LEU A 111 1.88 22.39 0.69
CA LEU A 111 0.91 23.44 1.03
C LEU A 111 -0.08 23.73 -0.11
N GLY A 112 0.04 23.01 -1.23
CA GLY A 112 -0.94 23.05 -2.30
C GLY A 112 -2.37 22.72 -1.85
N GLU A 113 -3.33 22.91 -2.74
CA GLU A 113 -4.78 22.80 -2.48
C GLU A 113 -5.24 21.47 -1.85
N SER A 114 -4.42 20.42 -1.95
CA SER A 114 -4.68 19.08 -1.41
C SER A 114 -4.56 18.98 0.12
N GLY A 115 -3.87 19.93 0.78
CA GLY A 115 -3.70 19.91 2.23
C GLY A 115 -2.94 18.67 2.71
N GLY A 116 -1.82 18.35 2.04
CA GLY A 116 -0.87 17.29 2.38
C GLY A 116 -0.68 16.23 1.29
N LEU A 117 0.36 15.41 1.44
CA LEU A 117 0.74 14.36 0.50
C LEU A 117 0.57 12.96 1.12
N PHE A 118 0.26 11.97 0.30
CA PHE A 118 0.25 10.55 0.66
C PHE A 118 1.37 9.82 -0.07
N LEU A 119 2.30 9.28 0.70
CA LEU A 119 3.48 8.58 0.17
C LEU A 119 3.20 7.11 -0.15
N ARG A 120 3.68 6.69 -1.32
CA ARG A 120 3.76 5.31 -1.80
C ARG A 120 5.14 5.00 -2.37
N LEU A 121 5.57 3.76 -2.18
CA LEU A 121 6.54 3.06 -3.00
C LEU A 121 5.78 2.12 -3.93
N ASP A 122 6.47 1.52 -4.90
CA ASP A 122 5.83 0.58 -5.82
C ASP A 122 5.17 -0.61 -5.12
N ALA A 123 5.80 -1.14 -4.08
CA ALA A 123 5.30 -2.32 -3.37
C ALA A 123 4.31 -1.99 -2.23
N CYS A 124 4.32 -0.75 -1.70
CA CYS A 124 3.59 -0.45 -0.46
C CYS A 124 3.41 1.06 -0.18
N SER A 125 2.49 1.41 0.74
CA SER A 125 2.56 2.70 1.46
C SER A 125 3.32 2.52 2.77
N ALA A 126 4.01 3.56 3.20
CA ALA A 126 4.66 3.63 4.51
C ALA A 126 3.70 3.90 5.70
N LYS A 127 2.43 3.49 5.61
CA LYS A 127 1.38 3.91 6.58
C LYS A 127 1.50 3.29 7.98
N ASP A 128 2.29 2.23 8.11
CA ASP A 128 2.70 1.57 9.36
C ASP A 128 3.84 2.31 10.10
N GLY A 129 4.49 3.27 9.44
CA GLY A 129 5.40 4.21 10.07
C GLY A 129 4.69 5.20 11.02
N VAL A 130 5.48 5.98 11.74
CA VAL A 130 5.01 6.97 12.72
C VAL A 130 4.17 8.06 12.05
N GLN A 131 3.00 8.35 12.62
CA GLN A 131 2.07 9.36 12.13
C GLN A 131 2.03 10.57 13.08
N THR A 132 2.28 11.76 12.56
CA THR A 132 2.34 13.03 13.32
C THR A 132 0.95 13.63 13.53
N GLY A 133 0.07 12.94 14.26
CA GLY A 133 -1.24 13.44 14.71
C GLY A 133 -2.29 13.76 13.63
N ARG A 134 -1.86 14.00 12.38
CA ARG A 134 -2.67 14.36 11.20
C ARG A 134 -2.95 13.16 10.30
N GLY A 135 -2.85 11.96 10.87
CA GLY A 135 -3.08 10.69 10.20
C GLY A 135 -2.02 10.36 9.14
N THR A 136 -2.48 9.88 7.99
CA THR A 136 -1.59 9.35 6.95
C THR A 136 -0.98 10.43 6.06
N ALA A 137 -1.55 11.64 6.02
CA ALA A 137 -1.06 12.76 5.23
C ALA A 137 0.27 13.30 5.79
N LEU A 138 1.13 13.77 4.88
CA LEU A 138 2.46 14.29 5.14
C LEU A 138 2.51 15.77 4.75
N TYR A 139 3.16 16.58 5.59
CA TYR A 139 3.22 18.04 5.49
C TYR A 139 4.64 18.60 5.51
N SER A 140 5.64 17.73 5.67
CA SER A 140 7.04 18.13 5.59
C SER A 140 7.93 16.97 5.15
N VAL A 141 9.15 17.30 4.73
CA VAL A 141 10.17 16.30 4.42
C VAL A 141 10.58 15.50 5.66
N ASP A 142 10.60 16.13 6.84
CA ASP A 142 10.92 15.44 8.08
C ASP A 142 9.88 14.35 8.40
N GLU A 143 8.61 14.63 8.12
CA GLU A 143 7.55 13.63 8.24
C GLU A 143 7.72 12.49 7.22
N ILE A 144 8.14 12.78 5.99
CA ILE A 144 8.46 11.74 4.98
C ILE A 144 9.56 10.82 5.52
N ILE A 145 10.69 11.41 5.92
CA ILE A 145 11.87 10.67 6.36
C ILE A 145 11.50 9.82 7.58
N LEU A 146 10.89 10.42 8.60
CA LEU A 146 10.45 9.70 9.79
C LEU A 146 9.45 8.58 9.45
N ARG A 147 8.45 8.83 8.59
CA ARG A 147 7.46 7.83 8.19
C ARG A 147 8.10 6.64 7.48
N VAL A 148 9.05 6.91 6.59
CA VAL A 148 9.74 5.90 5.79
C VAL A 148 10.66 5.06 6.68
N THR A 149 11.54 5.68 7.46
CA THR A 149 12.52 4.95 8.31
C THR A 149 11.89 4.20 9.46
N THR A 150 10.64 4.49 9.81
CA THR A 150 9.89 3.78 10.85
C THR A 150 8.85 2.80 10.27
N SER A 151 8.75 2.63 8.95
CA SER A 151 7.85 1.67 8.31
C SER A 151 8.60 0.39 7.91
N GLU A 152 8.21 -0.74 8.51
CA GLU A 152 8.78 -2.05 8.16
C GLU A 152 8.50 -2.39 6.69
N ARG A 153 7.30 -2.05 6.20
CA ARG A 153 6.92 -2.30 4.81
C ARG A 153 7.74 -1.49 3.84
N ALA A 154 7.98 -0.22 4.13
CA ALA A 154 8.80 0.64 3.28
C ALA A 154 10.25 0.17 3.28
N MET A 155 10.83 -0.13 4.46
CA MET A 155 12.22 -0.57 4.56
C MET A 155 12.44 -1.96 3.94
N SER A 156 11.45 -2.84 4.01
CA SER A 156 11.49 -4.11 3.28
C SER A 156 11.49 -3.89 1.76
N ALA A 157 10.72 -2.93 1.25
CA ALA A 157 10.73 -2.57 -0.18
C ALA A 157 12.05 -1.92 -0.60
N VAL A 158 12.57 -0.96 0.20
CA VAL A 158 13.87 -0.31 -0.03
C VAL A 158 14.99 -1.35 -0.07
N ARG A 159 15.02 -2.26 0.91
CA ARG A 159 16.00 -3.35 0.98
C ARG A 159 16.01 -4.19 -0.30
N LYS A 160 14.84 -4.60 -0.79
CA LYS A 160 14.73 -5.39 -2.02
C LYS A 160 15.32 -4.68 -3.24
N VAL A 161 15.11 -3.38 -3.38
CA VAL A 161 15.69 -2.58 -4.47
C VAL A 161 17.21 -2.51 -4.32
N VAL A 162 17.70 -2.23 -3.10
CA VAL A 162 19.14 -2.10 -2.82
C VAL A 162 19.90 -3.42 -2.93
N GLU A 163 19.29 -4.54 -2.56
CA GLU A 163 19.87 -5.89 -2.67
C GLU A 163 19.72 -6.48 -4.08
N GLY A 164 18.76 -5.99 -4.86
CA GLY A 164 18.57 -6.37 -6.26
C GLY A 164 19.48 -5.62 -7.23
N ASP A 165 19.32 -5.95 -8.52
CA ASP A 165 20.02 -5.30 -9.64
C ASP A 165 19.25 -4.08 -10.19
N ASP A 166 18.38 -3.48 -9.39
CA ASP A 166 17.61 -2.31 -9.82
C ASP A 166 18.50 -1.05 -9.83
N ALA A 167 18.95 -0.70 -11.03
CA ALA A 167 19.79 0.47 -11.27
C ALA A 167 19.01 1.80 -11.15
N GLU A 168 17.67 1.78 -11.21
CA GLU A 168 16.88 3.01 -11.17
C GLU A 168 16.79 3.60 -9.76
N GLY A 169 17.05 2.80 -8.72
CA GLY A 169 16.96 3.24 -7.32
C GLY A 169 15.55 3.18 -6.75
N VAL A 170 15.31 3.84 -5.61
CA VAL A 170 14.04 3.74 -4.90
C VAL A 170 13.11 4.86 -5.34
N ARG A 171 12.05 4.51 -6.06
CA ARG A 171 10.99 5.44 -6.47
C ARG A 171 9.98 5.69 -5.34
N LEU A 172 9.78 6.95 -5.00
CA LEU A 172 8.75 7.46 -4.10
C LEU A 172 7.74 8.27 -4.90
N ILE A 173 6.46 7.99 -4.66
CA ILE A 173 5.32 8.57 -5.37
C ILE A 173 4.45 9.27 -4.33
N PHE A 174 4.13 10.53 -4.60
CA PHE A 174 3.37 11.36 -3.68
C PHE A 174 2.03 11.72 -4.31
N LEU A 175 0.95 11.19 -3.75
CA LEU A 175 -0.40 11.52 -4.18
C LEU A 175 -0.92 12.71 -3.39
N PRO A 176 -1.67 13.65 -3.98
CA PRO A 176 -2.36 14.66 -3.21
C PRO A 176 -3.36 14.01 -2.25
N ARG A 177 -3.44 14.52 -1.03
CA ARG A 177 -4.43 14.06 -0.06
C ARG A 177 -5.84 14.28 -0.62
N ASN A 178 -6.64 13.23 -0.58
CA ASN A 178 -8.05 13.28 -0.91
C ASN A 178 -8.88 13.14 0.38
N PRO A 179 -9.53 14.21 0.88
CA PRO A 179 -10.30 14.15 2.12
C PRO A 179 -11.54 13.26 2.02
N ARG A 180 -11.97 12.91 0.80
CA ARG A 180 -13.09 11.97 0.56
C ARG A 180 -12.68 10.50 0.73
N MET A 181 -11.38 10.20 0.82
CA MET A 181 -10.92 8.84 1.06
C MET A 181 -11.18 8.43 2.51
N GLU A 182 -12.22 7.64 2.70
CA GLU A 182 -12.61 7.09 4.00
C GLU A 182 -12.31 5.59 4.07
N SER A 183 -11.56 5.15 5.08
CA SER A 183 -11.21 3.72 5.23
C SER A 183 -12.42 2.80 5.40
N LYS A 184 -13.60 3.32 5.76
CA LYS A 184 -14.85 2.54 5.83
C LYS A 184 -15.39 2.16 4.44
N ARG A 185 -15.01 2.94 3.41
CA ARG A 185 -15.37 2.78 2.00
C ARG A 185 -14.19 2.23 1.18
N GLU A 186 -13.19 1.66 1.84
CA GLU A 186 -12.04 1.01 1.21
C GLU A 186 -12.32 -0.49 1.05
N TYR A 187 -12.26 -0.97 -0.20
CA TYR A 187 -12.50 -2.37 -0.54
C TYR A 187 -11.26 -3.00 -1.19
N ARG A 188 -11.13 -4.31 -1.04
CA ARG A 188 -10.22 -5.16 -1.79
C ARG A 188 -11.02 -5.89 -2.84
N VAL A 189 -10.53 -5.84 -4.07
CA VAL A 189 -11.15 -6.46 -5.22
C VAL A 189 -10.24 -7.59 -5.69
N PHE A 190 -10.81 -8.76 -5.93
CA PHE A 190 -10.07 -9.95 -6.36
C PHE A 190 -10.41 -10.25 -7.82
N CYS A 191 -9.39 -10.16 -8.68
CA CYS A 191 -9.54 -10.37 -10.12
C CYS A 191 -8.68 -11.57 -10.56
N PRO A 192 -9.19 -12.81 -10.45
CA PRO A 192 -8.41 -13.99 -10.78
C PRO A 192 -8.11 -14.04 -12.29
N PRO A 193 -6.91 -14.51 -12.67
CA PRO A 193 -6.61 -14.85 -14.05
C PRO A 193 -7.45 -16.06 -14.51
N PRO A 194 -7.62 -16.26 -15.83
CA PRO A 194 -7.18 -15.41 -16.93
C PRO A 194 -8.17 -14.29 -17.27
N MET A 195 -9.39 -14.33 -16.73
CA MET A 195 -10.48 -13.47 -17.18
C MET A 195 -10.33 -12.01 -16.73
N GLY A 196 -9.60 -11.75 -15.62
CA GLY A 196 -9.35 -10.40 -15.12
C GLY A 196 -10.59 -9.65 -14.61
N GLY A 197 -11.77 -10.29 -14.65
CA GLY A 197 -13.01 -9.77 -14.08
C GLY A 197 -13.01 -9.86 -12.56
N ILE A 198 -13.85 -9.04 -11.92
CA ILE A 198 -14.00 -9.05 -10.47
C ILE A 198 -14.73 -10.33 -10.05
N ALA A 199 -14.06 -11.18 -9.27
CA ALA A 199 -14.66 -12.40 -8.71
C ALA A 199 -15.17 -12.19 -7.29
N ALA A 200 -14.52 -11.32 -6.52
CA ALA A 200 -14.93 -11.02 -5.15
C ALA A 200 -14.55 -9.60 -4.74
N VAL A 201 -15.32 -9.05 -3.80
CA VAL A 201 -15.06 -7.77 -3.14
C VAL A 201 -15.13 -7.98 -1.63
N SER A 202 -14.14 -7.47 -0.90
CA SER A 202 -14.07 -7.55 0.56
C SER A 202 -13.78 -6.18 1.15
N GLN A 203 -14.36 -5.88 2.32
CA GLN A 203 -13.99 -4.66 3.04
C GLN A 203 -12.54 -4.74 3.52
N TYR A 204 -11.78 -3.65 3.38
CA TYR A 204 -10.38 -3.63 3.78
C TYR A 204 -10.17 -3.97 5.26
N LYS A 205 -11.00 -3.41 6.15
CA LYS A 205 -11.04 -3.72 7.59
C LYS A 205 -12.03 -4.85 7.88
N TRP A 206 -11.74 -6.05 7.37
CA TRP A 206 -12.61 -7.23 7.49
C TRP A 206 -13.01 -7.59 8.93
N HIS A 207 -12.21 -7.20 9.93
CA HIS A 207 -12.51 -7.43 11.36
C HIS A 207 -13.50 -6.42 11.95
N GLN A 208 -13.83 -5.35 11.23
CA GLN A 208 -14.82 -4.35 11.65
C GLN A 208 -16.16 -4.63 10.97
N ALA A 209 -17.25 -4.21 11.60
CA ALA A 209 -18.56 -4.28 10.97
C ALA A 209 -18.55 -3.47 9.66
N SER A 210 -19.07 -4.08 8.59
CA SER A 210 -19.33 -3.37 7.33
C SER A 210 -20.31 -2.23 7.57
N MET A 211 -20.10 -1.09 6.90
CA MET A 211 -21.07 0.00 6.90
C MET A 211 -22.41 -0.40 6.25
N PHE A 212 -22.42 -1.52 5.53
CA PHE A 212 -23.60 -2.11 4.92
C PHE A 212 -24.15 -3.32 5.70
N LYS A 213 -23.69 -3.54 6.94
CA LYS A 213 -24.09 -4.71 7.75
C LYS A 213 -25.61 -4.80 7.87
N ASP A 214 -26.25 -3.67 8.14
CA ASP A 214 -27.67 -3.56 8.45
C ASP A 214 -28.52 -3.20 7.21
N LEU A 215 -27.90 -3.11 6.02
CA LEU A 215 -28.66 -2.90 4.78
C LEU A 215 -29.41 -4.17 4.36
N PRO A 216 -30.64 -4.05 3.85
CA PRO A 216 -31.34 -5.14 3.16
C PRO A 216 -30.52 -5.70 1.99
N ASP A 217 -30.72 -6.97 1.66
CA ASP A 217 -29.96 -7.66 0.61
C ASP A 217 -30.17 -7.03 -0.80
N GLU A 218 -31.34 -6.42 -1.04
CA GLU A 218 -31.65 -5.70 -2.28
C GLU A 218 -30.77 -4.44 -2.42
N GLU A 219 -30.72 -3.59 -1.40
CA GLU A 219 -29.88 -2.38 -1.38
C GLU A 219 -28.39 -2.71 -1.43
N LEU A 220 -27.98 -3.79 -0.75
CA LEU A 220 -26.60 -4.27 -0.81
C LEU A 220 -26.23 -4.72 -2.24
N SER A 221 -27.17 -5.31 -2.97
CA SER A 221 -26.95 -5.74 -4.36
C SER A 221 -26.73 -4.53 -5.27
N GLU A 222 -27.48 -3.44 -5.11
CA GLU A 222 -27.28 -2.20 -5.87
C GLU A 222 -25.91 -1.55 -5.61
N VAL A 223 -25.48 -1.54 -4.34
CA VAL A 223 -24.14 -1.07 -3.96
C VAL A 223 -23.06 -1.93 -4.61
N LEU A 224 -23.21 -3.25 -4.57
CA LEU A 224 -22.26 -4.17 -5.18
C LEU A 224 -22.24 -4.01 -6.70
N GLU A 225 -23.39 -3.84 -7.36
CA GLU A 225 -23.44 -3.54 -8.79
C GLU A 225 -22.69 -2.25 -9.13
N THR A 226 -22.83 -1.21 -8.31
CA THR A 226 -22.11 0.05 -8.49
C THR A 226 -20.60 -0.17 -8.38
N VAL A 227 -20.14 -0.89 -7.36
CA VAL A 227 -18.71 -1.22 -7.18
C VAL A 227 -18.18 -2.08 -8.33
N MET A 228 -19.00 -3.00 -8.84
CA MET A 228 -18.62 -3.90 -9.94
C MET A 228 -18.56 -3.21 -11.30
N ARG A 229 -19.26 -2.07 -11.47
CA ARG A 229 -19.24 -1.28 -12.71
C ARG A 229 -18.01 -0.36 -12.82
N GLY A 230 -17.33 -0.08 -11.70
CA GLY A 230 -16.12 0.75 -11.64
C GLY A 230 -16.43 2.24 -11.54
#